data_AF-A0A0P4RD82-F1
#
_entry.id   AF-A0A0P4RD82-F1
#
_cell.length_a   1.000
_cell.length_b   1.000
_cell.length_c   1.000
_cell.angle_alpha   90.00
_cell.angle_beta   90.00
_cell.angle_gamma   90.00
#
_symmetry.space_group_name_H-M   'P 1'
#
loop_
_entity.id
_entity.type
_entity.pdbx_description
1 polymer ?
#
loop_
_entity_poly.entity_id
_entity_poly.type
_entity_poly.pdbx_seq_one_letter_code
_entity_poly.pdbx_strand_id
1 'polypeptide(L)'
;MSDLGVALWARFERTGDQADLDQAVDLYQAAMRATAADHPNRARHVSNLGIALQRRYDCTGDQADLDAAIDRGRDAVQATPADHPDRAKYLSGLGGALQRWFERTGDQADLDAAVSAYTGAWEMDSGAPSFRIRAAMAVAELVAESAPGRAADMAEAAVRLLPEVPPGQLGRGDQQRALGNFAGLAGDAAALALAVASRSARPGRCDCWKPAGRCCSVRHWMPAATSPT
;
A
#
# COMPACT_ATOMS: atom_id res chain seq x y z
N MET A 1 24.35 -4.76 8.54
CA MET A 1 23.49 -3.55 8.69
C MET A 1 22.06 -3.82 8.23
N SER A 2 21.84 -4.45 7.06
CA SER A 2 20.49 -4.77 6.57
C SER A 2 19.66 -5.61 7.54
N ASP A 3 20.25 -6.64 8.15
CA ASP A 3 19.49 -7.63 8.94
C ASP A 3 19.04 -7.08 10.29
N LEU A 4 19.81 -6.16 10.88
CA LEU A 4 19.41 -5.46 12.10
C LEU A 4 18.24 -4.51 11.85
N GLY A 5 18.24 -3.78 10.73
CA GLY A 5 17.11 -2.92 10.36
C GLY A 5 15.82 -3.73 10.16
N VAL A 6 15.92 -4.91 9.54
CA VAL A 6 14.77 -5.82 9.37
C VAL A 6 14.30 -6.39 10.71
N ALA A 7 15.20 -6.71 11.63
CA ALA A 7 14.84 -7.20 12.96
C ALA A 7 14.13 -6.13 13.80
N LEU A 8 14.61 -4.88 13.75
CA LEU A 8 13.97 -3.74 14.43
C LEU A 8 12.59 -3.45 13.84
N TRP A 9 12.46 -3.51 12.52
CA TRP A 9 11.15 -3.42 11.86
C TRP A 9 10.17 -4.48 12.34
N ALA A 10 10.58 -5.75 12.37
CA ALA A 10 9.72 -6.84 12.83
C ALA A 10 9.36 -6.70 14.32
N ARG A 11 10.26 -6.12 15.13
CA ARG A 11 9.98 -5.80 16.54
C ARG A 11 8.97 -4.67 16.67
N PHE A 12 9.11 -3.61 15.87
CA PHE A 12 8.14 -2.53 15.77
C PHE A 12 6.75 -3.07 15.38
N GLU A 13 6.63 -3.88 14.32
CA GLU A 13 5.34 -4.44 13.90
C GLU A 13 4.63 -5.24 14.99
N ARG A 14 5.40 -5.83 15.92
CA ARG A 14 4.86 -6.60 17.05
C ARG A 14 4.54 -5.75 18.29
N THR A 15 5.29 -4.68 18.52
CA THR A 15 5.27 -3.94 19.80
C THR A 15 4.68 -2.54 19.68
N GLY A 16 4.69 -1.96 18.48
CA GLY A 16 4.36 -0.57 18.24
C GLY A 16 5.39 0.42 18.78
N ASP A 17 6.59 -0.03 19.19
CA ASP A 17 7.60 0.84 19.77
C ASP A 17 8.22 1.77 18.71
N GLN A 18 7.89 3.06 18.80
CA GLN A 18 8.37 4.08 17.87
C GLN A 18 9.91 4.16 17.81
N ALA A 19 10.61 3.87 18.92
CA ALA A 19 12.07 3.91 18.93
C ALA A 19 12.68 2.86 18.00
N ASP A 20 12.03 1.70 17.85
CA ASP A 20 12.45 0.65 16.92
C ASP A 20 12.33 1.10 15.47
N LEU A 21 11.24 1.81 15.17
CA LEU A 21 10.98 2.33 13.83
C LEU A 21 12.00 3.42 13.46
N ASP A 22 12.26 4.35 14.38
CA ASP A 22 13.25 5.42 14.17
C ASP A 22 14.65 4.83 13.97
N GLN A 23 15.03 3.86 14.79
CA GLN A 23 16.32 3.18 14.67
C GLN A 23 16.43 2.36 13.36
N ALA A 24 15.33 1.76 12.90
CA ALA A 24 15.29 1.08 11.61
C ALA A 24 15.48 2.07 10.44
N VAL A 25 14.82 3.24 10.49
CA VAL A 25 15.00 4.31 9.49
C VAL A 25 16.47 4.74 9.43
N ASP A 26 17.09 5.04 10.57
CA ASP A 26 18.50 5.46 10.63
C ASP A 26 19.45 4.41 10.02
N LEU A 27 19.23 3.14 10.32
CA LEU A 27 20.02 2.04 9.76
C LEU A 27 19.84 1.89 8.25
N TYR A 28 18.61 2.04 7.74
CA TYR A 28 18.37 1.98 6.30
C TYR A 28 18.97 3.19 5.58
N GLN A 29 18.93 4.39 6.17
CA GLN A 29 19.62 5.57 5.63
C GLN A 29 21.13 5.38 5.60
N ALA A 30 21.73 4.85 6.68
CA ALA A 30 23.16 4.55 6.73
C ALA A 30 23.55 3.50 5.67
N ALA A 31 22.77 2.42 5.54
CA ALA A 31 23.00 1.40 4.53
C ALA A 31 22.92 1.95 3.10
N MET A 32 21.95 2.81 2.81
CA MET A 32 21.82 3.48 1.51
C MET A 32 23.04 4.37 1.20
N ARG A 33 23.52 5.15 2.18
CA ARG A 33 24.70 6.01 2.00
C ARG A 33 25.99 5.21 1.81
N ALA A 34 26.10 4.06 2.47
CA ALA A 34 27.28 3.18 2.40
C ALA A 34 27.32 2.28 1.14
N THR A 35 26.19 2.13 0.44
CA THR A 35 26.08 1.25 -0.73
C THR A 35 26.22 2.05 -2.02
N ALA A 36 27.12 1.66 -2.93
CA ALA A 36 27.33 2.35 -4.21
C ALA A 36 26.05 2.37 -5.08
N ALA A 37 25.92 3.39 -5.94
CA ALA A 37 24.71 3.65 -6.74
C ALA A 37 24.33 2.50 -7.68
N ASP A 38 25.34 1.80 -8.21
CA ASP A 38 25.27 0.68 -9.14
C ASP A 38 25.17 -0.70 -8.45
N HIS A 39 25.24 -0.73 -7.12
CA HIS A 39 25.26 -1.98 -6.39
C HIS A 39 23.86 -2.66 -6.41
N PRO A 40 23.76 -3.98 -6.72
CA PRO A 40 22.48 -4.68 -6.86
C PRO A 40 21.53 -4.56 -5.65
N ASN A 41 22.09 -4.55 -4.44
CA ASN A 41 21.29 -4.42 -3.21
C ASN A 41 20.83 -3.00 -2.87
N ARG A 42 21.25 -1.96 -3.62
CA ARG A 42 20.89 -0.57 -3.31
C ARG A 42 19.39 -0.34 -3.40
N ALA A 43 18.74 -0.82 -4.47
CA ALA A 43 17.31 -0.67 -4.67
C ALA A 43 16.50 -1.25 -3.50
N ARG A 44 16.98 -2.37 -2.93
CA ARG A 44 16.37 -3.00 -1.75
C ARG A 44 16.48 -2.13 -0.51
N HIS A 45 17.65 -1.52 -0.25
CA HIS A 45 17.83 -0.61 0.89
C HIS A 45 16.98 0.65 0.75
N VAL A 46 16.95 1.22 -0.45
CA VAL A 46 16.15 2.41 -0.78
C VAL A 46 14.65 2.12 -0.58
N SER A 47 14.16 0.98 -1.08
CA SER A 47 12.77 0.58 -0.89
C SER A 47 12.41 0.34 0.58
N ASN A 48 13.26 -0.37 1.33
CA ASN A 48 13.01 -0.61 2.76
C ASN A 48 12.98 0.71 3.55
N LEU A 49 13.85 1.67 3.19
CA LEU A 49 13.81 3.03 3.74
C LEU A 49 12.48 3.73 3.42
N GLY A 50 12.03 3.68 2.17
CA GLY A 50 10.76 4.28 1.76
C GLY A 50 9.56 3.72 2.54
N ILE A 51 9.48 2.40 2.71
CA ILE A 51 8.44 1.73 3.51
C ILE A 51 8.53 2.15 4.98
N ALA A 52 9.74 2.28 5.52
CA ALA A 52 9.92 2.68 6.92
C ALA A 52 9.51 4.14 7.18
N LEU A 53 9.87 5.04 6.27
CA LEU A 53 9.43 6.44 6.31
C LEU A 53 7.91 6.56 6.20
N GLN A 54 7.29 5.80 5.29
CA GLN A 54 5.84 5.74 5.16
C GLN A 54 5.16 5.30 6.47
N ARG A 55 5.71 4.33 7.18
CA ARG A 55 5.17 3.92 8.50
C ARG A 55 5.40 4.97 9.57
N ARG A 56 6.55 5.64 9.54
CA ARG A 56 6.81 6.71 10.50
C ARG A 56 5.86 7.88 10.29
N TYR A 57 5.53 8.18 9.04
CA TYR A 57 4.45 9.09 8.70
C TYR A 57 3.09 8.62 9.27
N ASP A 58 2.72 7.34 9.12
CA ASP A 58 1.47 6.81 9.69
C ASP A 58 1.38 7.02 11.21
N CYS A 59 2.52 6.97 11.92
CA CYS A 59 2.59 7.16 13.37
C CYS A 59 2.66 8.62 13.81
N THR A 60 3.35 9.48 13.04
CA THR A 60 3.71 10.85 13.48
C THR A 60 2.97 11.95 12.74
N GLY A 61 2.53 11.67 11.51
CA GLY A 61 1.98 12.66 10.58
C GLY A 61 3.04 13.59 9.95
N ASP A 62 4.34 13.33 10.14
CA ASP A 62 5.41 14.20 9.60
C ASP A 62 5.47 14.13 8.07
N GLN A 63 5.20 15.26 7.43
CA GLN A 63 5.13 15.35 5.98
C GLN A 63 6.48 15.08 5.31
N ALA A 64 7.60 15.44 5.95
CA ALA A 64 8.92 15.21 5.40
C ALA A 64 9.19 13.71 5.18
N ASP A 65 8.60 12.86 6.03
CA ASP A 65 8.70 11.41 5.88
C ASP A 65 7.90 10.89 4.68
N LEU A 66 6.71 11.43 4.45
CA LEU A 66 5.90 11.03 3.31
C LEU A 66 6.54 11.45 1.99
N ASP A 67 7.03 12.69 1.91
CA ASP A 67 7.77 13.21 0.75
C ASP A 67 9.00 12.33 0.46
N ALA A 68 9.79 12.06 1.50
CA ALA A 68 10.96 11.20 1.39
C ALA A 68 10.60 9.76 0.99
N ALA A 69 9.48 9.22 1.48
CA ALA A 69 9.01 7.88 1.12
C ALA A 69 8.67 7.78 -0.38
N ILE A 70 7.98 8.79 -0.94
CA ILE A 70 7.66 8.86 -2.36
C ILE A 70 8.92 8.92 -3.20
N ASP A 71 9.86 9.80 -2.84
CA ASP A 71 11.13 9.93 -3.56
C ASP A 71 11.92 8.61 -3.55
N ARG A 72 12.07 7.98 -2.38
CA ARG A 72 12.77 6.69 -2.30
C ARG A 72 12.03 5.60 -3.07
N GLY A 73 10.69 5.60 -3.07
CA GLY A 73 9.90 4.68 -3.87
C GLY A 73 10.17 4.83 -5.37
N ARG A 74 10.20 6.07 -5.87
CA ARG A 74 10.54 6.39 -7.27
C ARG A 74 11.97 5.97 -7.62
N ASP A 75 12.94 6.28 -6.76
CA ASP A 75 14.34 5.88 -6.94
C ASP A 75 14.49 4.36 -7.07
N ALA A 76 13.83 3.59 -6.19
CA ALA A 76 13.88 2.13 -6.23
C ALA A 76 13.26 1.56 -7.51
N VAL A 77 12.12 2.12 -7.97
CA VAL A 77 11.48 1.72 -9.22
C VAL A 77 12.34 2.08 -10.43
N GLN A 78 12.97 3.26 -10.46
CA GLN A 78 13.83 3.65 -11.59
C GLN A 78 15.12 2.82 -11.67
N ALA A 79 15.70 2.46 -10.52
CA ALA A 79 16.93 1.67 -10.46
C ALA A 79 16.74 0.17 -10.78
N THR A 80 15.50 -0.30 -10.91
CA THR A 80 15.19 -1.73 -11.06
C THR A 80 14.67 -2.02 -12.47
N PRO A 81 15.23 -2.99 -13.21
CA PRO A 81 14.72 -3.39 -14.53
C PRO A 81 13.23 -3.79 -14.51
N ALA A 82 12.54 -3.62 -15.63
CA ALA A 82 11.09 -3.83 -15.74
C ALA A 82 10.66 -5.29 -15.47
N ASP A 83 11.53 -6.25 -15.76
CA ASP A 83 11.32 -7.69 -15.61
C ASP A 83 11.73 -8.25 -14.23
N HIS A 84 12.39 -7.44 -13.40
CA HIS A 84 12.93 -7.88 -12.14
C HIS A 84 11.82 -8.22 -11.12
N PRO A 85 11.86 -9.40 -10.45
CA PRO A 85 10.81 -9.85 -9.52
C PRO A 85 10.48 -8.87 -8.38
N ASP A 86 11.50 -8.22 -7.82
CA ASP A 86 11.30 -7.25 -6.72
C ASP A 86 10.67 -5.91 -7.15
N ARG A 87 10.56 -5.63 -8.46
CA ARG A 87 9.95 -4.37 -8.92
C ARG A 87 8.49 -4.27 -8.49
N ALA A 88 7.76 -5.38 -8.41
CA ALA A 88 6.38 -5.41 -7.91
C ALA A 88 6.31 -4.94 -6.45
N LYS A 89 7.28 -5.34 -5.61
CA LYS A 89 7.39 -4.85 -4.22
C LYS A 89 7.59 -3.34 -4.19
N TYR A 90 8.46 -2.81 -5.04
CA TYR A 90 8.80 -1.39 -5.06
C TYR A 90 7.63 -0.53 -5.54
N LEU A 91 6.93 -0.98 -6.58
CA LEU A 91 5.70 -0.35 -7.08
C LEU A 91 4.59 -0.36 -6.02
N SER A 92 4.39 -1.47 -5.31
CA SER A 92 3.42 -1.53 -4.21
C SER A 92 3.78 -0.59 -3.05
N GLY A 93 5.07 -0.46 -2.72
CA GLY A 93 5.53 0.51 -1.72
C GLY A 93 5.27 1.95 -2.15
N LEU A 94 5.61 2.29 -3.40
CA LEU A 94 5.35 3.61 -3.97
C LEU A 94 3.85 3.93 -4.02
N GLY A 95 3.02 2.97 -4.44
CA GLY A 95 1.56 3.11 -4.44
C GLY A 95 1.01 3.42 -3.05
N GLY A 96 1.56 2.78 -2.00
CA GLY A 96 1.19 3.05 -0.61
C GLY A 96 1.50 4.47 -0.13
N ALA A 97 2.65 5.02 -0.54
CA ALA A 97 3.02 6.38 -0.23
C ALA A 97 2.17 7.40 -1.02
N LEU A 98 1.94 7.16 -2.32
CA LEU A 98 1.09 8.01 -3.16
C LEU A 98 -0.37 8.01 -2.71
N GLN A 99 -0.88 6.87 -2.26
CA GLN A 99 -2.23 6.79 -1.69
C GLN A 99 -2.39 7.68 -0.45
N ARG A 100 -1.44 7.64 0.48
CA ARG A 100 -1.44 8.53 1.67
C ARG A 100 -1.35 9.99 1.27
N TRP A 101 -0.59 10.28 0.23
CA TRP A 101 -0.48 11.62 -0.31
C TRP A 101 -1.83 12.10 -0.87
N PHE A 102 -2.49 11.28 -1.69
CA PHE A 102 -3.86 11.54 -2.15
C PHE A 102 -4.85 11.75 -1.00
N GLU A 103 -4.81 10.91 0.03
CA GLU A 103 -5.69 11.05 1.21
C GLU A 103 -5.52 12.42 1.92
N ARG A 104 -4.37 13.07 1.75
CA ARG A 104 -4.12 14.43 2.25
C ARG A 104 -4.55 15.53 1.28
N THR A 105 -4.20 15.40 0.00
CA THR A 105 -4.41 16.46 -1.00
C THR A 105 -5.82 16.45 -1.56
N GLY A 106 -6.42 15.26 -1.69
CA GLY A 106 -7.66 15.03 -2.41
C GLY A 106 -7.55 15.24 -3.93
N ASP A 107 -6.33 15.37 -4.46
CA ASP A 107 -6.11 15.61 -5.89
C ASP A 107 -6.28 14.32 -6.70
N GLN A 108 -7.11 14.38 -7.75
CA GLN A 108 -7.33 13.26 -8.65
C GLN A 108 -6.04 12.79 -9.32
N ALA A 109 -5.10 13.69 -9.63
CA ALA A 109 -3.82 13.33 -10.23
C ALA A 109 -2.98 12.43 -9.30
N ASP A 110 -3.07 12.66 -7.98
CA ASP A 110 -2.38 11.86 -6.97
C ASP A 110 -3.03 10.47 -6.83
N LEU A 111 -4.37 10.40 -6.91
CA LEU A 111 -5.12 9.14 -6.96
C LEU A 111 -4.72 8.32 -8.18
N ASP A 112 -4.68 8.95 -9.36
CA ASP A 112 -4.33 8.29 -10.61
C ASP A 112 -2.88 7.76 -10.57
N ALA A 113 -1.97 8.51 -9.97
CA ALA A 113 -0.59 8.08 -9.74
C ALA A 113 -0.51 6.84 -8.81
N ALA A 114 -1.27 6.84 -7.71
CA ALA A 114 -1.35 5.68 -6.80
C ALA A 114 -1.93 4.45 -7.49
N VAL A 115 -3.04 4.60 -8.22
CA VAL A 115 -3.68 3.52 -8.98
C VAL A 115 -2.74 2.98 -10.05
N SER A 116 -2.00 3.84 -10.75
CA SER A 116 -1.02 3.42 -11.75
C SER A 116 0.12 2.60 -11.14
N ALA A 117 0.68 3.04 -10.01
CA ALA A 117 1.74 2.31 -9.31
C ALA A 117 1.28 0.90 -8.87
N TYR A 118 0.11 0.80 -8.25
CA TYR A 118 -0.43 -0.50 -7.85
C TYR A 118 -0.84 -1.38 -9.04
N THR A 119 -1.42 -0.80 -10.10
CA THR A 119 -1.75 -1.55 -11.32
C THR A 119 -0.49 -2.15 -11.93
N GLY A 120 0.59 -1.35 -12.01
CA GLY A 120 1.89 -1.84 -12.44
C GLY A 120 2.39 -3.01 -11.60
N ALA A 121 2.24 -2.97 -10.27
CA ALA A 121 2.63 -4.09 -9.41
C ALA A 121 1.79 -5.36 -9.61
N TRP A 122 0.49 -5.21 -9.89
CA TRP A 122 -0.44 -6.32 -10.14
C TRP A 122 -0.10 -7.09 -11.44
N GLU A 123 0.21 -6.34 -12.50
CA GLU A 123 0.49 -6.87 -13.84
C GLU A 123 1.85 -7.58 -13.94
N MET A 124 2.72 -7.43 -12.94
CA MET A 124 4.01 -8.12 -12.91
C MET A 124 3.85 -9.60 -12.56
N ASP A 125 3.82 -10.46 -13.58
CA ASP A 125 3.77 -11.92 -13.39
C ASP A 125 5.00 -12.49 -12.69
N SER A 126 6.17 -11.85 -12.82
CA SER A 126 7.40 -12.24 -12.11
C SER A 126 7.42 -11.82 -10.64
N GLY A 127 6.46 -11.00 -10.20
CA GLY A 127 6.35 -10.53 -8.82
C GLY A 127 5.75 -11.59 -7.89
N ALA A 128 6.14 -11.55 -6.61
CA ALA A 128 5.57 -12.49 -5.63
C ALA A 128 4.04 -12.31 -5.53
N PRO A 129 3.25 -13.41 -5.47
CA PRO A 129 1.79 -13.36 -5.38
C PRO A 129 1.26 -12.45 -4.27
N SER A 130 1.96 -12.40 -3.13
CA SER A 130 1.59 -11.54 -2.00
C SER A 130 1.61 -10.04 -2.34
N PHE A 131 2.59 -9.56 -3.10
CA PHE A 131 2.64 -8.15 -3.51
C PHE A 131 1.58 -7.82 -4.54
N ARG A 132 1.31 -8.75 -5.48
CA ARG A 132 0.28 -8.61 -6.50
C ARG A 132 -1.11 -8.54 -5.88
N ILE A 133 -1.44 -9.45 -4.96
CA ILE A 133 -2.72 -9.46 -4.24
C ILE A 133 -2.92 -8.13 -3.48
N ARG A 134 -1.92 -7.67 -2.73
CA ARG A 134 -2.01 -6.39 -2.01
C ARG A 134 -2.23 -5.21 -2.95
N ALA A 135 -1.55 -5.20 -4.09
CA ALA A 135 -1.71 -4.14 -5.08
C ALA A 135 -3.12 -4.15 -5.70
N ALA A 136 -3.63 -5.33 -6.08
CA ALA A 136 -4.99 -5.47 -6.60
C ALA A 136 -6.05 -5.02 -5.61
N MET A 137 -5.90 -5.36 -4.32
CA MET A 137 -6.79 -4.90 -3.26
C MET A 137 -6.77 -3.38 -3.11
N ALA A 138 -5.58 -2.77 -3.14
CA ALA A 138 -5.44 -1.32 -3.06
C ALA A 138 -6.09 -0.61 -4.26
N VAL A 139 -5.90 -1.14 -5.49
CA VAL A 139 -6.62 -0.63 -6.67
C VAL A 139 -8.12 -0.77 -6.49
N ALA A 140 -8.61 -1.94 -6.07
CA ALA A 140 -10.03 -2.20 -5.89
C ALA A 140 -10.67 -1.23 -4.88
N GLU A 141 -9.99 -0.94 -3.77
CA GLU A 141 -10.44 0.06 -2.80
C GLU A 141 -10.49 1.46 -3.42
N LEU A 142 -9.41 1.89 -4.09
CA LEU A 142 -9.30 3.23 -4.65
C LEU A 142 -10.31 3.51 -5.78
N VAL A 143 -10.73 2.48 -6.51
CA VAL A 143 -11.68 2.62 -7.64
C VAL A 143 -13.09 2.12 -7.32
N ALA A 144 -13.37 1.71 -6.08
CA ALA A 144 -14.68 1.15 -5.69
C ALA A 144 -15.84 2.10 -5.99
N GLU A 145 -15.65 3.40 -5.79
CA GLU A 145 -16.69 4.41 -6.01
C GLU A 145 -16.86 4.74 -7.50
N SER A 146 -15.75 4.95 -8.22
CA SER A 146 -15.73 5.41 -9.61
C SER A 146 -15.95 4.29 -10.63
N ALA A 147 -15.46 3.08 -10.34
CA ALA A 147 -15.50 1.92 -11.24
C ALA A 147 -15.75 0.62 -10.43
N PRO A 148 -16.96 0.43 -9.87
CA PRO A 148 -17.27 -0.71 -9.00
C PRO A 148 -17.11 -2.08 -9.69
N GLY A 149 -17.37 -2.16 -11.01
CA GLY A 149 -17.14 -3.37 -11.80
C GLY A 149 -15.66 -3.77 -11.83
N ARG A 150 -14.79 -2.81 -12.18
CA ARG A 150 -13.33 -3.01 -12.17
C ARG A 150 -12.84 -3.37 -10.76
N ALA A 151 -13.37 -2.75 -9.72
CA ALA A 151 -13.03 -3.09 -8.34
C ALA A 151 -13.38 -4.54 -7.99
N ALA A 152 -14.58 -5.00 -8.38
CA ALA A 152 -14.99 -6.38 -8.16
C ALA A 152 -14.11 -7.38 -8.94
N ASP A 153 -13.80 -7.10 -10.21
CA ASP A 153 -12.95 -7.96 -11.05
C ASP A 153 -11.54 -8.10 -10.45
N MET A 154 -10.96 -7.00 -9.98
CA MET A 154 -9.63 -7.00 -9.34
C MET A 154 -9.64 -7.77 -8.01
N ALA A 155 -10.68 -7.60 -7.20
CA ALA A 155 -10.83 -8.33 -5.94
C ALA A 155 -11.03 -9.83 -6.18
N GLU A 156 -11.80 -10.21 -7.20
CA GLU A 156 -11.95 -11.62 -7.60
C GLU A 156 -10.62 -12.22 -8.08
N ALA A 157 -9.89 -11.49 -8.93
CA ALA A 157 -8.59 -11.94 -9.41
C ALA A 157 -7.58 -12.12 -8.26
N ALA A 158 -7.60 -11.22 -7.28
CA ALA A 158 -6.80 -11.32 -6.07
C ALA A 158 -7.14 -12.58 -5.23
N VAL A 159 -8.43 -12.91 -5.08
CA VAL A 159 -8.88 -14.13 -4.40
C VAL A 159 -8.40 -15.39 -5.14
N ARG A 160 -8.45 -15.39 -6.48
CA ARG A 160 -7.97 -16.52 -7.29
C ARG A 160 -6.46 -16.76 -7.16
N LEU A 161 -5.70 -15.72 -6.80
CA LEU A 161 -4.24 -15.80 -6.62
C LEU A 161 -3.82 -16.23 -5.20
N LEU A 162 -4.74 -16.24 -4.21
CA LEU A 162 -4.45 -16.67 -2.83
C LEU A 162 -3.81 -18.06 -2.71
N PRO A 163 -4.21 -19.08 -3.49
CA PRO A 163 -3.59 -20.40 -3.42
C PRO A 163 -2.10 -20.41 -3.78
N GLU A 164 -1.62 -19.41 -4.53
CA GLU A 164 -0.22 -19.28 -4.93
C GLU A 164 0.65 -18.58 -3.86
N VAL A 165 0.04 -18.05 -2.79
CA VAL A 165 0.75 -17.35 -1.71
C VAL A 165 1.70 -18.29 -0.93
N PRO A 166 1.60 -19.63 -1.03
CA PRO A 166 2.78 -20.49 -0.81
C PRO A 166 2.86 -21.76 -1.69
N PRO A 167 4.06 -22.14 -2.17
CA PRO A 167 4.80 -23.19 -1.44
C PRO A 167 6.34 -23.08 -1.47
N GLY A 168 6.97 -23.05 -0.29
CA GLY A 168 8.43 -23.26 -0.17
C GLY A 168 8.95 -23.17 1.27
N GLN A 169 9.11 -24.32 1.93
CA GLN A 169 9.89 -24.54 3.17
C GLN A 169 9.54 -23.76 4.46
N LEU A 170 8.37 -23.11 4.57
CA LEU A 170 7.93 -22.50 5.82
C LEU A 170 7.05 -23.45 6.65
N GLY A 171 7.22 -23.46 7.97
CA GLY A 171 6.40 -24.26 8.89
C GLY A 171 4.92 -23.83 8.84
N ARG A 172 3.99 -24.71 9.24
CA ARG A 172 2.53 -24.44 9.19
C ARG A 172 2.12 -23.12 9.85
N GLY A 173 2.80 -22.70 10.92
CA GLY A 173 2.53 -21.43 11.61
C GLY A 173 2.87 -20.19 10.77
N ASP A 174 3.92 -20.23 9.97
CA ASP A 174 4.33 -19.12 9.10
C ASP A 174 3.45 -19.04 7.85
N GLN A 175 2.98 -20.18 7.34
CA GLN A 175 1.97 -20.25 6.27
C GLN A 175 0.64 -19.66 6.72
N GLN A 176 0.18 -20.01 7.93
CA GLN A 176 -1.04 -19.44 8.52
C GLN A 176 -0.91 -17.93 8.76
N ARG A 177 0.26 -17.47 9.20
CA ARG A 177 0.54 -16.04 9.37
C ARG A 177 0.55 -15.29 8.02
N ALA A 178 1.16 -15.87 7.00
CA ALA A 178 1.19 -15.28 5.65
C ALA A 178 -0.21 -15.14 5.05
N LEU A 179 -1.07 -16.16 5.19
CA LEU A 179 -2.46 -16.10 4.77
C LEU A 179 -3.32 -15.19 5.66
N GLY A 180 -3.00 -15.11 6.95
CA GLY A 180 -3.67 -14.20 7.90
C GLY A 180 -3.58 -12.73 7.50
N ASN A 181 -2.53 -12.34 6.76
CA ASN A 181 -2.39 -10.98 6.20
C ASN A 181 -3.45 -10.64 5.14
N PHE A 182 -4.20 -11.62 4.65
CA PHE A 182 -5.28 -11.46 3.67
C PHE A 182 -6.66 -11.79 4.27
N ALA A 183 -6.77 -11.84 5.59
CA ALA A 183 -8.05 -12.02 6.27
C ALA A 183 -9.03 -10.90 5.86
N GLY A 184 -10.25 -11.28 5.47
CA GLY A 184 -11.28 -10.35 5.00
C GLY A 184 -11.39 -10.22 3.48
N LEU A 185 -10.33 -10.54 2.72
CA LEU A 185 -10.28 -10.35 1.26
C LEU A 185 -11.48 -10.99 0.53
N ALA A 186 -11.81 -12.24 0.83
CA ALA A 186 -12.95 -12.92 0.20
C ALA A 186 -14.30 -12.25 0.54
N GLY A 187 -14.42 -11.69 1.75
CA GLY A 187 -15.61 -10.95 2.18
C GLY A 187 -15.73 -9.60 1.46
N ASP A 188 -14.64 -8.87 1.34
CA ASP A 188 -14.59 -7.60 0.62
C ASP A 188 -14.88 -7.79 -0.87
N ALA A 189 -14.31 -8.83 -1.49
CA ALA A 189 -14.60 -9.21 -2.87
C ALA A 189 -16.10 -9.52 -3.07
N ALA A 190 -16.71 -10.28 -2.16
CA ALA A 190 -18.14 -10.58 -2.20
C ALA A 190 -18.99 -9.31 -2.03
N ALA A 191 -18.60 -8.40 -1.13
CA ALA A 191 -19.30 -7.13 -0.92
C ALA A 191 -19.27 -6.24 -2.18
N LEU A 192 -18.12 -6.16 -2.85
CA LEU A 192 -17.97 -5.43 -4.11
C LEU A 192 -18.84 -6.03 -5.22
N ALA A 193 -18.84 -7.36 -5.37
CA ALA A 193 -19.68 -8.05 -6.35
C ALA A 193 -21.19 -7.79 -6.12
N LEU A 194 -21.64 -7.84 -4.86
CA LEU A 194 -23.03 -7.53 -4.50
C LEU A 194 -23.39 -6.06 -4.77
N ALA A 195 -22.47 -5.13 -4.53
CA ALA A 195 -22.67 -3.72 -4.83
C ALA A 195 -22.86 -3.48 -6.33
N VAL A 196 -22.12 -4.19 -7.20
CA VAL A 196 -22.30 -4.13 -8.65
C VAL A 196 -23.66 -4.70 -9.07
N ALA A 197 -24.03 -5.87 -8.55
CA ALA A 197 -25.31 -6.53 -8.87
C ALA A 197 -26.53 -5.71 -8.44
N SER A 198 -26.44 -5.03 -7.29
CA SER A 198 -27.54 -4.16 -6.81
C SER A 198 -27.70 -2.87 -7.63
N ARG A 199 -26.61 -2.32 -8.19
CA ARG A 199 -26.66 -1.15 -9.09
C ARG A 199 -27.23 -1.51 -10.47
N SER A 200 -26.89 -2.67 -11.03
CA SER A 200 -27.47 -3.14 -12.30
C SER A 200 -28.96 -3.49 -12.18
N ALA A 201 -29.39 -3.95 -11.00
CA ALA A 201 -30.80 -4.21 -10.70
C ALA A 201 -31.65 -2.95 -10.44
N ARG A 202 -31.03 -1.76 -10.28
CA ARG A 202 -31.73 -0.48 -10.05
C ARG A 202 -31.29 0.60 -11.05
N PRO A 203 -31.67 0.51 -12.34
CA PRO A 203 -31.43 1.60 -13.28
C PRO A 203 -32.43 2.74 -12.99
N GLY A 204 -32.16 3.60 -12.00
CA GLY A 204 -32.97 4.81 -11.81
C GLY A 204 -33.09 5.45 -10.43
N ARG A 205 -32.34 5.06 -9.39
CA ARG A 205 -32.28 5.84 -8.13
C ARG A 205 -30.84 6.11 -7.72
N CYS A 206 -30.52 7.39 -7.57
CA CYS A 206 -29.26 7.86 -7.00
C CYS A 206 -29.28 7.62 -5.50
N ASP A 207 -28.44 6.73 -4.98
CA ASP A 207 -28.22 6.60 -3.54
C ASP A 207 -26.72 6.57 -3.23
N CYS A 208 -26.33 7.47 -2.33
CA CYS A 208 -25.02 7.66 -1.76
C CYS A 208 -24.63 6.46 -0.89
N TRP A 209 -23.74 5.61 -1.42
CA TRP A 209 -23.14 4.50 -0.67
C TRP A 209 -21.90 5.00 0.09
N LYS A 210 -21.88 4.81 1.43
CA LYS A 210 -20.66 4.78 2.24
C LYS A 210 -20.53 3.39 2.87
N PRO A 211 -19.41 2.67 2.70
CA PRO A 211 -19.19 1.44 3.44
C PRO A 211 -18.95 1.73 4.92
N ALA A 212 -19.71 1.05 5.77
CA ALA A 212 -19.57 1.10 7.22
C ALA A 212 -18.31 0.34 7.67
N GLY A 213 -17.48 0.96 8.50
CA GLY A 213 -16.37 0.24 9.15
C GLY A 213 -15.12 1.04 9.55
N ARG A 214 -15.05 2.36 9.30
CA ARG A 214 -13.93 3.19 9.81
C ARG A 214 -14.43 4.15 10.87
N CYS A 215 -13.84 4.07 12.06
CA CYS A 215 -14.05 5.03 13.15
C CYS A 215 -13.84 6.45 12.61
N CYS A 216 -14.90 7.26 12.62
CA CYS A 216 -14.79 8.70 12.44
C CYS A 216 -13.91 9.26 13.57
N SER A 217 -12.65 9.57 13.31
CA SER A 217 -11.95 10.56 14.12
C SER A 217 -12.55 11.93 13.79
N VAL A 218 -13.07 12.57 14.83
CA VAL A 218 -13.80 13.83 14.79
C VAL A 218 -12.89 14.92 14.21
N ARG A 219 -13.24 15.48 13.05
CA ARG A 219 -12.83 16.84 12.68
C ARG A 219 -14.04 17.76 12.73
N HIS A 220 -14.00 18.63 13.74
CA HIS A 220 -14.84 19.80 13.90
C HIS A 220 -14.89 20.61 12.60
N TRP A 221 -16.10 20.76 12.06
CA TRP A 221 -16.42 21.81 11.10
C TRP A 221 -16.48 23.15 11.87
N MET A 222 -15.54 24.05 11.63
CA MET A 222 -15.71 25.48 11.93
C MET A 222 -16.13 26.19 10.64
N PRO A 223 -17.28 26.89 10.59
CA PRO A 223 -17.65 27.68 9.42
C PRO A 223 -16.85 28.99 9.37
N ALA A 224 -16.48 29.36 8.14
CA ALA A 224 -15.72 30.56 7.80
C ALA A 224 -16.40 31.84 8.29
N ALA A 225 -15.62 32.70 8.95
CA ALA A 225 -16.02 34.07 9.27
C ALA A 225 -16.09 34.89 7.98
N THR A 226 -17.26 35.49 7.73
CA THR A 226 -17.44 36.54 6.73
C THR A 226 -16.92 37.86 7.31
N SER A 227 -15.99 38.51 6.60
CA SER A 227 -15.55 39.87 6.90
C SER A 227 -16.64 40.87 6.46
N PRO A 228 -16.97 41.91 7.24
CA PRO A 228 -17.70 43.05 6.71
C PRO A 228 -16.74 44.11 6.17
N THR A 229 -17.23 44.77 5.12
CA THR A 229 -16.82 46.00 4.43
C THR A 229 -16.02 47.03 5.23
#